data_AF-A0A1E7F5C6-F1
#
_entry.id   AF-A0A1E7F5C6-F1
#
_cell.length_a   1.000
_cell.length_b   1.000
_cell.length_c   1.000
_cell.angle_alpha   90.00
_cell.angle_beta   90.00
_cell.angle_gamma   90.00
#
_symmetry.space_group_name_H-M   'P 1'
#
loop_
_entity.id
_entity.type
_entity.pdbx_description
1 polymer ?
#
loop_
_entity_poly.entity_id
_entity_poly.type
_entity_poly.pdbx_seq_one_letter_code
_entity_poly.pdbx_strand_id
1 'polypeptide(L)'
;MKYSTSLAVLLAVMPSSVYSFTAPTNTNSCQSTRSCSHVSLSANRREILETAVASAAGIASFFVLAPPQEAMAEARPMYLSEPTDEFKENEAKGMAFKREQLAVKKEFNAALDTFLNEANDSDALVKDLKDLQNLIVKAAGLPLGIKKDDLFKQIRSKKGKGFWPVPAEVAYQSLIGEIRFQQSPNLDKENGNPYQ
;
A
#
# COMPACT_ATOMS: atom_id res chain seq x y z
N MET A 1 1.11 -71.59 20.69
CA MET A 1 2.24 -71.97 19.81
C MET A 1 2.65 -70.73 19.04
N LYS A 2 3.96 -70.45 19.04
CA LYS A 2 4.60 -69.27 18.48
C LYS A 2 4.94 -69.53 17.01
N TYR A 3 4.67 -68.57 16.12
CA TYR A 3 5.43 -68.42 14.88
C TYR A 3 5.80 -66.94 14.70
N SER A 4 7.09 -66.76 14.45
CA SER A 4 7.84 -65.53 14.22
C SER A 4 8.21 -65.47 12.74
N THR A 5 8.93 -64.39 12.38
CA THR A 5 9.74 -64.11 11.16
C THR A 5 8.99 -63.61 9.91
N SER A 6 9.49 -62.66 9.11
CA SER A 6 10.55 -61.64 9.23
C SER A 6 10.49 -60.72 7.98
N LEU A 7 10.98 -59.50 8.13
CA LEU A 7 11.48 -58.50 7.16
C LEU A 7 11.72 -58.91 5.69
N ALA A 8 11.32 -58.01 4.77
CA ALA A 8 12.14 -57.64 3.61
C ALA A 8 11.88 -56.18 3.18
N VAL A 9 12.92 -55.36 3.37
CA VAL A 9 13.10 -54.01 2.82
C VAL A 9 13.59 -54.15 1.37
N LEU A 10 13.04 -53.36 0.44
CA LEU A 10 13.72 -53.10 -0.83
C LEU A 10 13.54 -51.64 -1.26
N LEU A 11 14.62 -50.89 -1.15
CA LEU A 11 14.86 -49.57 -1.74
C LEU A 11 15.01 -49.72 -3.26
N ALA A 12 14.28 -48.92 -4.03
CA ALA A 12 14.52 -48.74 -5.46
C ALA A 12 14.82 -47.27 -5.78
N VAL A 13 15.90 -47.10 -6.52
CA VAL A 13 16.68 -45.89 -6.78
C VAL A 13 16.02 -44.99 -7.83
N MET A 14 16.08 -43.67 -7.60
CA MET A 14 15.64 -42.59 -8.50
C MET A 14 16.63 -42.40 -9.67
N PRO A 15 16.17 -42.04 -10.88
CA PRO A 15 17.00 -41.35 -11.86
C PRO A 15 16.78 -39.83 -11.82
N SER A 16 17.84 -39.09 -11.49
CA SER A 16 17.94 -37.64 -11.62
C SER A 16 18.52 -37.27 -13.00
N SER A 17 17.67 -36.74 -13.88
CA SER A 17 18.12 -36.10 -15.13
C SER A 17 18.35 -34.60 -14.90
N VAL A 18 19.61 -34.20 -14.86
CA VAL A 18 20.04 -32.80 -14.92
C VAL A 18 20.10 -32.37 -16.39
N TYR A 19 19.20 -31.48 -16.79
CA TYR A 19 19.32 -30.71 -18.03
C TYR A 19 19.89 -29.33 -17.68
N SER A 20 21.15 -29.10 -18.03
CA SER A 20 21.78 -27.79 -17.97
C SER A 20 21.43 -27.00 -19.23
N PHE A 21 20.59 -25.98 -19.11
CA PHE A 21 20.32 -25.02 -20.17
C PHE A 21 21.28 -23.82 -20.02
N THR A 22 22.13 -23.62 -21.02
CA THR A 22 23.01 -22.47 -21.16
C THR A 22 22.22 -21.31 -21.78
N ALA A 23 22.18 -20.16 -21.09
CA ALA A 23 21.65 -18.92 -21.64
C ALA A 23 22.80 -18.04 -22.16
N PRO A 24 22.72 -17.49 -23.38
CA PRO A 24 23.67 -16.49 -23.85
C PRO A 24 23.37 -15.12 -23.21
N THR A 25 24.39 -14.52 -22.60
CA THR A 25 24.38 -13.11 -22.19
C THR A 25 24.52 -12.22 -23.43
N ASN A 26 23.43 -11.56 -23.82
CA ASN A 26 23.45 -10.49 -24.81
C ASN A 26 23.46 -9.14 -24.08
N THR A 27 24.64 -8.52 -23.98
CA THR A 27 24.82 -7.17 -23.44
C THR A 27 24.66 -6.14 -24.54
N ASN A 28 23.43 -5.68 -24.76
CA ASN A 28 23.18 -4.41 -25.44
C ASN A 28 23.15 -3.30 -24.38
N SER A 29 24.29 -2.62 -24.18
CA SER A 29 24.30 -1.29 -23.56
C SER A 29 24.46 -0.27 -24.67
N CYS A 30 23.41 0.52 -24.87
CA CYS A 30 23.43 1.68 -25.73
C CYS A 30 22.51 2.73 -25.11
N GLN A 31 23.13 3.89 -24.82
CA GLN A 31 22.50 5.21 -24.79
C GLN A 31 21.58 5.48 -23.58
N SER A 32 21.44 6.69 -23.04
CA SER A 32 22.06 8.01 -23.24
C SER A 32 21.38 8.91 -22.21
N THR A 33 22.13 9.85 -21.62
CA THR A 33 21.66 11.16 -21.10
C THR A 33 20.44 11.21 -20.16
N ARG A 34 20.67 11.61 -18.90
CA ARG A 34 20.28 12.95 -18.42
C ARG A 34 20.82 13.22 -17.01
N SER A 35 21.64 14.25 -16.94
CA SER A 35 21.96 15.00 -15.73
C SER A 35 20.67 15.63 -15.20
N CYS A 36 20.31 15.29 -13.96
CA CYS A 36 19.28 15.99 -13.19
C CYS A 36 19.92 16.37 -11.85
N SER A 37 20.24 17.66 -11.74
CA SER A 37 20.61 18.36 -10.52
C SER A 37 19.77 17.94 -9.32
N HIS A 38 20.43 17.38 -8.30
CA HIS A 38 19.83 17.29 -6.98
C HIS A 38 19.72 18.72 -6.42
N VAL A 39 18.50 19.17 -6.16
CA VAL A 39 18.26 20.30 -5.25
C VAL A 39 17.71 19.64 -3.99
N SER A 40 18.59 19.40 -3.04
CA SER A 40 18.23 18.91 -1.71
C SER A 40 17.58 20.08 -0.95
N LEU A 41 16.26 20.20 -1.04
CA LEU A 41 15.48 21.10 -0.18
C LEU A 41 15.18 20.39 1.16
N SER A 42 16.23 20.12 1.94
CA SER A 42 16.08 19.88 3.37
C SER A 42 16.10 21.24 4.08
N ALA A 43 15.05 22.04 3.88
CA ALA A 43 14.85 23.28 4.62
C ALA A 43 14.21 22.96 5.97
N ASN A 44 15.07 22.84 6.98
CA ASN A 44 14.74 22.68 8.38
C ASN A 44 13.97 23.92 8.86
N ARG A 45 12.66 23.79 9.11
CA ARG A 45 11.72 24.90 9.33
C ARG A 45 11.78 25.52 10.75
N ARG A 46 12.90 25.37 11.47
CA ARG A 46 13.02 25.72 12.91
C ARG A 46 14.27 26.52 13.33
N GLU A 47 15.00 27.14 12.40
CA GLU A 47 16.24 27.89 12.72
C GLU A 47 16.22 29.38 12.33
N ILE A 48 15.05 30.03 12.25
CA ILE A 48 14.96 31.47 11.90
C ILE A 48 14.20 32.27 12.97
N LEU A 49 14.40 31.97 14.25
CA LEU A 49 13.86 32.77 15.35
C LEU A 49 14.87 33.12 16.45
N GLU A 50 16.13 32.68 16.35
CA GLU A 50 17.16 32.90 17.41
C GLU A 50 18.41 33.65 16.95
N THR A 51 18.37 34.38 15.82
CA THR A 51 19.52 35.19 15.38
C THR A 51 19.11 36.63 15.03
N ALA A 52 18.44 37.29 15.98
CA ALA A 52 18.24 38.74 15.96
C ALA A 52 18.42 39.38 17.35
N VAL A 53 19.22 38.75 18.23
CA VAL A 53 19.60 39.30 19.54
C VAL A 53 21.09 39.08 19.76
N ALA A 54 21.95 39.73 18.97
CA ALA A 54 23.37 39.96 19.30
C ALA A 54 24.08 40.76 18.21
N SER A 55 23.89 42.07 18.18
CA SER A 55 24.91 43.02 17.70
C SER A 55 24.45 44.47 17.91
N ALA A 56 24.49 44.89 19.16
CA ALA A 56 24.61 46.30 19.50
C ALA A 56 26.06 46.75 19.23
N ALA A 57 26.28 47.70 18.31
CA ALA A 57 27.30 48.76 18.37
C ALA A 57 27.46 49.52 17.03
N GLY A 58 27.05 50.80 17.00
CA GLY A 58 27.33 51.79 15.93
C GLY A 58 26.54 51.55 14.64
N ILE A 59 25.90 52.51 13.98
CA ILE A 59 26.31 53.87 13.65
C ILE A 59 25.01 54.66 13.33
N ALA A 60 25.03 55.95 13.60
CA ALA A 60 23.93 56.89 13.41
C ALA A 60 23.23 56.81 12.05
N SER A 61 21.89 56.79 12.06
CA SER A 61 21.08 57.54 11.09
C SER A 61 19.67 57.74 11.64
N PHE A 62 19.30 59.01 11.72
CA PHE A 62 17.98 59.54 12.04
C PHE A 62 16.88 58.85 11.23
N PHE A 63 15.94 58.17 11.90
CA PHE A 63 14.56 58.07 11.42
C PHE A 63 13.61 58.24 12.60
N VAL A 64 13.20 59.50 12.76
CA VAL A 64 11.89 60.01 13.20
C VAL A 64 11.00 59.01 13.95
N LEU A 65 10.83 59.29 15.24
CA LEU A 65 9.75 58.78 16.08
C LEU A 65 8.40 59.35 15.57
N ALA A 66 7.84 58.75 14.52
CA ALA A 66 6.49 59.04 14.06
C ALA A 66 5.49 58.20 14.88
N PRO A 67 4.40 58.78 15.40
CA PRO A 67 3.33 57.99 16.00
C PRO A 67 2.80 57.00 14.94
N PRO A 68 2.38 55.78 15.34
CA PRO A 68 1.75 54.88 14.40
C PRO A 68 0.51 55.58 13.86
N GLN A 69 0.57 56.06 12.62
CA GLN A 69 -0.63 56.37 11.87
C GLN A 69 -1.42 55.07 11.84
N GLU A 70 -2.55 55.06 12.54
CA GLU A 70 -3.62 54.12 12.31
C GLU A 70 -4.02 54.29 10.85
N ALA A 71 -3.37 53.50 9.98
CA ALA A 71 -3.86 53.26 8.65
C ALA A 71 -5.22 52.61 8.85
N MET A 72 -6.27 53.43 8.76
CA MET A 72 -7.62 53.02 8.49
C MET A 72 -7.60 52.33 7.13
N ALA A 73 -7.11 51.08 7.12
CA ALA A 73 -7.33 50.14 6.06
C ALA A 73 -8.83 49.85 6.10
N GLU A 74 -9.56 50.64 5.31
CA GLU A 74 -10.92 50.35 4.91
C GLU A 74 -11.00 48.86 4.62
N ALA A 75 -11.74 48.14 5.49
CA ALA A 75 -11.84 46.70 5.45
C ALA A 75 -12.35 46.34 4.06
N ARG A 76 -11.43 45.90 3.18
CA ARG A 76 -11.78 45.49 1.83
C ARG A 76 -12.95 44.53 1.96
N PRO A 77 -14.06 44.78 1.25
CA PRO A 77 -15.23 43.95 1.38
C PRO A 77 -14.81 42.50 1.13
N MET A 78 -14.89 41.73 2.21
CA MET A 78 -14.38 40.38 2.33
C MET A 78 -15.38 39.47 1.62
N TYR A 79 -15.42 39.59 0.29
CA TYR A 79 -16.30 38.80 -0.58
C TYR A 79 -15.75 37.37 -0.70
N LEU A 80 -15.78 36.61 0.40
CA LEU A 80 -15.73 35.14 0.42
C LEU A 80 -15.87 34.57 1.86
N SER A 81 -16.62 35.23 2.74
CA SER A 81 -16.63 34.89 4.18
C SER A 81 -17.59 33.78 4.60
N GLU A 82 -18.38 33.22 3.68
CA GLU A 82 -19.18 32.04 3.97
C GLU A 82 -18.85 30.95 2.95
N PRO A 83 -18.37 29.77 3.39
CA PRO A 83 -18.37 28.60 2.55
C PRO A 83 -19.79 28.44 2.00
N THR A 84 -19.95 28.62 0.68
CA THR A 84 -21.21 28.37 -0.01
C THR A 84 -21.74 27.02 0.43
N ASP A 85 -23.06 26.87 0.58
CA ASP A 85 -23.62 25.63 1.10
C ASP A 85 -23.21 24.40 0.24
N GLU A 86 -22.95 24.61 -1.05
CA GLU A 86 -22.34 23.63 -1.95
C GLU A 86 -20.93 23.16 -1.52
N PHE A 87 -20.10 24.03 -0.95
CA PHE A 87 -18.78 23.68 -0.43
C PHE A 87 -18.90 22.83 0.84
N LYS A 88 -19.84 23.15 1.74
CA LYS A 88 -20.10 22.36 2.96
C LYS A 88 -20.62 20.96 2.60
N GLU A 89 -21.49 20.86 1.61
CA GLU A 89 -21.97 19.56 1.12
C GLU A 89 -20.85 18.72 0.49
N ASN A 90 -19.95 19.35 -0.27
CA ASN A 90 -18.83 18.64 -0.89
C ASN A 90 -17.79 18.21 0.16
N GLU A 91 -17.54 19.05 1.17
CA GLU A 91 -16.69 18.69 2.31
C GLU A 91 -17.29 17.53 3.12
N ALA A 92 -18.61 17.55 3.36
CA ALA A 92 -19.32 16.47 4.01
C ALA A 92 -19.25 15.15 3.21
N LYS A 93 -19.41 15.20 1.88
CA LYS A 93 -19.22 14.05 0.99
C LYS A 93 -17.78 13.51 1.03
N GLY A 94 -16.79 14.40 1.03
CA GLY A 94 -15.38 14.02 1.15
C GLY A 94 -15.05 13.36 2.50
N MET A 95 -15.63 13.86 3.59
CA MET A 95 -15.51 13.28 4.93
C MET A 95 -16.22 11.92 5.04
N ALA A 96 -17.42 11.79 4.47
CA ALA A 96 -18.16 10.54 4.42
C ALA A 96 -17.39 9.45 3.66
N PHE A 97 -16.88 9.78 2.47
CA PHE A 97 -16.07 8.85 1.66
C PHE A 97 -14.79 8.41 2.40
N LYS A 98 -14.08 9.33 3.05
CA LYS A 98 -12.91 8.99 3.87
C LYS A 98 -13.27 8.06 5.03
N ARG A 99 -14.42 8.28 5.67
CA ARG A 99 -14.90 7.45 6.77
C ARG A 99 -15.25 6.04 6.29
N GLU A 100 -15.93 5.92 5.16
CA GLU A 100 -16.27 4.64 4.52
C GLU A 100 -15.03 3.87 4.12
N GLN A 101 -14.07 4.52 3.45
CA GLN A 101 -12.80 3.90 3.08
C GLN A 101 -11.99 3.41 4.30
N LEU A 102 -12.06 4.15 5.41
CA LEU A 102 -11.40 3.76 6.65
C LEU A 102 -12.11 2.58 7.33
N ALA A 103 -13.43 2.48 7.21
CA ALA A 103 -14.19 1.32 7.68
C ALA A 103 -13.83 0.05 6.88
N VAL A 104 -13.83 0.14 5.54
CA VAL A 104 -13.41 -0.97 4.66
C VAL A 104 -11.98 -1.42 4.96
N LYS A 105 -11.06 -0.47 5.19
CA LYS A 105 -9.68 -0.80 5.58
C LYS A 105 -9.60 -1.55 6.92
N LYS A 106 -10.41 -1.15 7.91
CA LYS A 106 -10.47 -1.83 9.21
C LYS A 106 -10.98 -3.26 9.07
N GLU A 107 -12.07 -3.45 8.32
CA GLU A 107 -12.64 -4.78 8.05
C GLU A 107 -11.64 -5.67 7.32
N PHE A 108 -10.95 -5.13 6.31
CA PHE A 108 -9.94 -5.86 5.56
C PHE A 108 -8.73 -6.27 6.42
N ASN A 109 -8.22 -5.36 7.26
CA ASN A 109 -7.13 -5.69 8.18
C ASN A 109 -7.57 -6.72 9.24
N ALA A 110 -8.80 -6.62 9.74
CA ALA A 110 -9.33 -7.60 10.67
C ALA A 110 -9.40 -9.00 10.03
N ALA A 111 -9.91 -9.10 8.80
CA ALA A 111 -9.93 -10.35 8.05
C ALA A 111 -8.52 -10.89 7.78
N LEU A 112 -7.54 -10.03 7.49
CA LEU A 112 -6.14 -10.42 7.34
C LEU A 112 -5.54 -10.92 8.66
N ASP A 113 -5.81 -10.25 9.77
CA ASP A 113 -5.29 -10.65 11.08
C ASP A 113 -5.89 -12.01 11.50
N THR A 114 -7.17 -12.23 11.23
CA THR A 114 -7.82 -13.54 11.38
C THR A 114 -7.12 -14.58 10.51
N PHE A 115 -6.96 -14.30 9.22
CA PHE A 115 -6.26 -15.18 8.29
C PHE A 115 -4.81 -15.46 8.73
N LEU A 116 -4.10 -14.55 9.39
CA LEU A 116 -2.71 -14.78 9.78
C LEU A 116 -2.57 -15.56 11.09
N ASN A 117 -3.52 -15.42 12.01
CA ASN A 117 -3.43 -15.95 13.37
C ASN A 117 -4.23 -17.24 13.59
N GLU A 118 -5.27 -17.52 12.79
CA GLU A 118 -6.07 -18.74 12.94
C GLU A 118 -5.36 -20.01 12.46
N ALA A 119 -5.79 -21.14 13.03
CA ALA A 119 -5.25 -22.46 12.78
C ALA A 119 -5.37 -22.86 11.30
N ASN A 120 -4.40 -23.63 10.83
CA ASN A 120 -4.31 -24.04 9.44
C ASN A 120 -5.26 -25.22 9.14
N ASP A 121 -6.56 -24.95 9.09
CA ASP A 121 -7.54 -25.88 8.53
C ASP A 121 -7.82 -25.55 7.05
N SER A 122 -8.11 -26.57 6.26
CA SER A 122 -8.28 -26.44 4.81
C SER A 122 -9.47 -25.57 4.44
N ASP A 123 -10.62 -25.77 5.10
CA ASP A 123 -11.84 -25.02 4.80
C ASP A 123 -11.79 -23.59 5.34
N ALA A 124 -11.18 -23.39 6.51
CA ALA A 124 -10.96 -22.06 7.09
C ALA A 124 -10.09 -21.18 6.19
N LEU A 125 -8.96 -21.70 5.70
CA LEU A 125 -8.08 -20.96 4.77
C LEU A 125 -8.81 -20.55 3.49
N VAL A 126 -9.64 -21.43 2.92
CA VAL A 126 -10.40 -21.13 1.71
C VAL A 126 -11.45 -20.06 1.97
N LYS A 127 -12.17 -20.17 3.10
CA LYS A 127 -13.17 -19.19 3.50
C LYS A 127 -12.53 -17.81 3.70
N ASP A 128 -11.45 -17.73 4.46
CA ASP A 128 -10.75 -16.46 4.72
C ASP A 128 -10.23 -15.80 3.44
N LEU A 129 -9.65 -16.59 2.53
CA LEU A 129 -9.17 -16.09 1.24
C LEU A 129 -10.32 -15.57 0.36
N LYS A 130 -11.48 -16.25 0.39
CA LYS A 130 -12.70 -15.79 -0.31
C LYS A 130 -13.29 -14.55 0.35
N ASP A 131 -13.28 -14.46 1.68
CA ASP A 131 -13.76 -13.28 2.39
C ASP A 131 -12.89 -12.06 2.07
N LEU A 132 -11.57 -12.23 2.00
CA LEU A 132 -10.64 -11.20 1.51
C LEU A 132 -10.92 -10.81 0.05
N GLN A 133 -11.18 -11.78 -0.83
CA GLN A 133 -11.55 -11.51 -2.22
C GLN A 133 -12.86 -10.71 -2.29
N ASN A 134 -13.88 -11.10 -1.53
CA ASN A 134 -15.18 -10.42 -1.48
C ASN A 134 -15.06 -8.96 -1.00
N LEU A 135 -14.18 -8.69 -0.02
CA LEU A 135 -13.90 -7.33 0.43
C LEU A 135 -13.24 -6.49 -0.67
N ILE A 136 -12.34 -7.07 -1.47
CA ILE A 136 -11.70 -6.39 -2.62
C ILE A 136 -12.71 -6.10 -3.73
N VAL A 137 -13.62 -7.04 -4.01
CA VAL A 137 -14.71 -6.85 -4.98
C VAL A 137 -15.62 -5.71 -4.53
N LYS A 138 -16.04 -5.70 -3.26
CA LYS A 138 -16.91 -4.65 -2.68
C LYS A 138 -16.23 -3.28 -2.71
N ALA A 139 -14.93 -3.22 -2.46
CA ALA A 139 -14.14 -1.99 -2.47
C ALA A 139 -13.71 -1.55 -3.89
N ALA A 140 -14.02 -2.33 -4.92
CA ALA A 140 -13.52 -2.16 -6.30
C ALA A 140 -11.99 -2.03 -6.38
N GLY A 141 -11.26 -2.74 -5.51
CA GLY A 141 -9.81 -2.68 -5.44
C GLY A 141 -9.24 -2.87 -4.02
N LEU A 142 -7.94 -2.59 -3.89
CA LEU A 142 -7.26 -2.68 -2.61
C LEU A 142 -7.54 -1.44 -1.75
N PRO A 143 -7.76 -1.59 -0.43
CA PRO A 143 -7.93 -0.46 0.47
C PRO A 143 -6.73 0.48 0.46
N LEU A 144 -6.99 1.78 0.67
CA LEU A 144 -5.98 2.83 0.64
C LEU A 144 -4.83 2.57 1.63
N GLY A 145 -3.61 2.55 1.09
CA GLY A 145 -2.38 2.36 1.85
C GLY A 145 -1.93 0.91 2.02
N ILE A 146 -2.69 -0.06 1.51
CA ILE A 146 -2.25 -1.46 1.45
C ILE A 146 -1.61 -1.70 0.08
N LYS A 147 -0.39 -2.25 0.07
CA LYS A 147 0.32 -2.60 -1.17
C LYS A 147 0.08 -4.08 -1.49
N LYS A 148 -0.20 -4.40 -2.75
CA LYS A 148 -0.38 -5.79 -3.21
C LYS A 148 0.82 -6.69 -2.86
N ASP A 149 2.04 -6.14 -2.97
CA ASP A 149 3.26 -6.90 -2.70
C ASP A 149 3.40 -7.26 -1.22
N ASP A 150 2.91 -6.41 -0.33
CA ASP A 150 2.93 -6.66 1.11
C ASP A 150 1.92 -7.75 1.48
N LEU A 151 0.69 -7.64 0.96
CA LEU A 151 -0.33 -8.68 1.07
C LEU A 151 0.20 -10.04 0.58
N PHE A 152 0.82 -10.08 -0.60
CA PHE A 152 1.38 -11.33 -1.15
C PHE A 152 2.56 -11.86 -0.34
N LYS A 153 3.35 -10.99 0.32
CA LYS A 153 4.42 -11.44 1.22
C LYS A 153 3.84 -12.06 2.49
N GLN A 154 2.82 -11.46 3.08
CA GLN A 154 2.16 -11.99 4.28
C GLN A 154 1.53 -13.37 4.01
N ILE A 155 0.78 -13.51 2.91
CA ILE A 155 0.16 -14.80 2.53
C ILE A 155 1.23 -15.86 2.23
N ARG A 156 2.29 -15.50 1.47
CA ARG A 156 3.41 -16.44 1.20
C ARG A 156 4.16 -16.85 2.46
N SER A 157 4.31 -15.94 3.42
CA SER A 157 4.90 -16.25 4.73
C SER A 157 4.06 -17.29 5.47
N LYS A 158 2.71 -17.15 5.48
CA LYS A 158 1.82 -18.16 6.06
C LYS A 158 1.93 -19.50 5.30
N LYS A 159 1.91 -19.47 3.96
CA LYS A 159 2.10 -20.67 3.11
C LYS A 159 3.40 -21.41 3.41
N GLY A 160 4.50 -20.68 3.67
CA GLY A 160 5.80 -21.25 4.02
C GLY A 160 5.82 -22.02 5.35
N LYS A 161 4.79 -21.88 6.20
CA LYS A 161 4.67 -22.60 7.48
C LYS A 161 4.18 -24.05 7.33
N GLY A 162 3.88 -24.50 6.11
CA GLY A 162 3.78 -25.92 5.76
C GLY A 162 2.40 -26.41 5.34
N PHE A 163 1.35 -26.14 6.12
CA PHE A 163 0.00 -26.59 5.74
C PHE A 163 -0.59 -25.67 4.67
N TRP A 164 -0.66 -26.18 3.43
CA TRP A 164 -1.22 -25.46 2.30
C TRP A 164 -1.89 -26.42 1.30
N PRO A 165 -3.19 -26.69 1.45
CA PRO A 165 -3.92 -27.61 0.58
C PRO A 165 -4.22 -26.98 -0.79
N VAL A 166 -4.43 -27.83 -1.81
CA VAL A 166 -4.78 -27.41 -3.18
C VAL A 166 -5.97 -26.44 -3.27
N PRO A 167 -7.11 -26.65 -2.57
CA PRO A 167 -8.21 -25.68 -2.61
C PRO A 167 -7.83 -24.29 -2.10
N ALA A 168 -6.92 -24.19 -1.12
CA ALA A 168 -6.41 -22.89 -0.65
C ALA A 168 -5.52 -22.22 -1.71
N GLU A 169 -4.73 -23.00 -2.48
CA GLU A 169 -3.98 -22.47 -3.62
C GLU A 169 -4.90 -21.91 -4.70
N VAL A 170 -5.98 -22.61 -5.03
CA VAL A 170 -6.97 -22.13 -6.02
C VAL A 170 -7.58 -20.81 -5.56
N ALA A 171 -8.03 -20.72 -4.30
CA ALA A 171 -8.57 -19.48 -3.74
C ALA A 171 -7.54 -18.34 -3.75
N TYR A 172 -6.28 -18.63 -3.45
CA TYR A 172 -5.19 -17.65 -3.50
C TYR A 172 -4.92 -17.13 -4.92
N GLN A 173 -4.92 -18.01 -5.92
CA GLN A 173 -4.76 -17.60 -7.32
C GLN A 173 -5.96 -16.77 -7.81
N SER A 174 -7.20 -17.11 -7.38
CA SER A 174 -8.38 -16.27 -7.62
C SER A 174 -8.22 -14.88 -7.04
N LEU A 175 -7.77 -14.77 -5.79
CA LEU A 175 -7.48 -13.49 -5.12
C LEU A 175 -6.44 -12.66 -5.88
N ILE A 176 -5.36 -13.27 -6.37
CA ILE A 176 -4.36 -12.58 -7.18
C ILE A 176 -4.97 -12.08 -8.50
N GLY A 177 -5.75 -12.93 -9.16
CA GLY A 177 -6.47 -12.60 -10.39
C GLY A 177 -7.40 -11.40 -10.20
N GLU A 178 -8.20 -11.41 -9.14
CA GLU A 178 -9.09 -10.32 -8.74
C GLU A 178 -8.34 -9.00 -8.59
N ILE A 179 -7.26 -9.01 -7.81
CA ILE A 179 -6.47 -7.79 -7.55
C ILE A 179 -5.90 -7.24 -8.87
N ARG A 180 -5.42 -8.13 -9.75
CA ARG A 180 -4.93 -7.74 -11.08
C ARG A 180 -6.04 -7.18 -11.95
N PHE A 181 -7.22 -7.78 -11.92
CA PHE A 181 -8.39 -7.31 -12.67
C PHE A 181 -8.80 -5.91 -12.22
N GLN A 182 -8.94 -5.67 -10.91
CA GLN A 182 -9.33 -4.37 -10.38
C GLN A 182 -8.30 -3.26 -10.65
N GLN A 183 -7.00 -3.60 -10.61
CA GLN A 183 -5.91 -2.65 -10.79
C GLN A 183 -5.46 -2.48 -12.25
N SER A 184 -5.92 -3.33 -13.17
CA SER A 184 -5.56 -3.23 -14.58
C SER A 184 -6.37 -2.13 -15.25
N PRO A 185 -5.74 -1.15 -15.90
CA PRO A 185 -6.44 -0.16 -16.72
C PRO A 185 -6.92 -0.75 -18.06
N ASN A 186 -6.43 -1.93 -18.44
CA ASN A 186 -6.60 -2.50 -19.78
C ASN A 186 -7.56 -3.71 -19.83
N LEU A 187 -8.15 -4.11 -18.71
CA LEU A 187 -9.12 -5.21 -18.68
C LEU A 187 -10.52 -4.62 -18.83
N ASP A 188 -11.25 -5.04 -19.87
CA ASP A 188 -12.62 -4.63 -20.11
C ASP A 188 -13.51 -5.12 -18.97
N LYS A 189 -13.88 -4.19 -18.07
CA LYS A 189 -14.71 -4.48 -16.89
C LYS A 189 -16.13 -4.91 -17.27
N GLU A 190 -16.55 -4.66 -18.51
CA GLU A 190 -17.87 -5.04 -19.04
C GLU A 190 -18.00 -6.54 -19.35
N ASN A 191 -16.89 -7.24 -19.63
CA ASN A 191 -16.92 -8.66 -20.01
C ASN A 191 -17.06 -9.62 -18.81
N GLY A 192 -17.27 -9.07 -17.61
CA GLY A 192 -17.31 -9.84 -16.37
C GLY A 192 -15.92 -10.28 -15.89
N ASN A 193 -15.84 -10.64 -14.62
CA ASN A 193 -14.59 -11.02 -13.99
C ASN A 193 -14.35 -12.53 -14.13
N PRO A 194 -13.26 -12.98 -14.79
CA PRO A 194 -12.99 -14.41 -15.00
C PRO A 194 -12.47 -15.14 -13.75
N TYR A 195 -12.30 -14.45 -12.62
CA TYR A 195 -11.75 -14.98 -11.37
C TYR A 195 -12.80 -15.13 -10.25
N GLN A 196 -14.09 -14.94 -10.59
CA GLN A 196 -15.25 -15.17 -9.71
C GLN A 196 -15.86 -16.55 -9.91
#